data_AF-A0A2E1MFE7-F1
#
_entry.id   AF-A0A2E1MFE7-F1
#
_cell.length_a   1.000
_cell.length_b   1.000
_cell.length_c   1.000
_cell.angle_alpha   90.00
_cell.angle_beta   90.00
_cell.angle_gamma   90.00
#
_symmetry.space_group_name_H-M   'P 1'
#
loop_
_entity.id
_entity.type
_entity.pdbx_description
1 polymer ?
#
loop_
_entity_poly.entity_id
_entity_poly.type
_entity_poly.pdbx_seq_one_letter_code
_entity_poly.pdbx_strand_id
1 'polypeptide(L)'
;MTQEWELVWSDEFEQNGEVNSDNWFHQTQIPQSGSWYNGEIQHYTDRIDNSFVSNGTLKIIAKNETYTDQGYTKQYTSARLNSKYAFKYGKVEIRAKLPEGNGTWPALWMLGKNIDEPGAYWQTLGYGNTPWPNCGEVDIMEHWGSNQNYIQSAIHTPSSFGGTVNLGGQYISNVSSEFHIYTFEWYEEEMIFSVDDNIHYIYSPGTYNLDTWPFDSEMYLLLNIAILPSISPSFDDSSMEIDYIRIYENQNSCIDIICENNQICENGNCIDIPLAPKVTFLVDMQNEDVNETGVYVSGSDIQLAGPTGLLMSDIGNNIWELTMDILPGTYTYKFKNGFYDYWDSPGWEPDLSEDCGFGEWNDRQFTFSDIDLVLGPYIFGSCQLSEFDIILGDINDDGTVNILDAVLVVSIILDGFSEYNSHADLNNDSNIDILDIILLIEIIIN
;
A
#
# COMPACT_ATOMS: atom_id res chain seq x y z
N MET A 1 3.80 8.03 -4.33
CA MET A 1 2.33 7.88 -4.26
C MET A 1 1.91 8.39 -2.89
N THR A 2 0.94 9.29 -2.83
CA THR A 2 0.40 9.81 -1.55
C THR A 2 -0.46 8.73 -0.92
N GLN A 3 -0.18 8.38 0.33
CA GLN A 3 -0.94 7.39 1.08
C GLN A 3 -2.37 7.88 1.32
N GLU A 4 -3.38 7.09 0.93
CA GLU A 4 -4.78 7.39 1.21
C GLU A 4 -5.24 6.64 2.48
N TRP A 5 -5.62 7.41 3.49
CA TRP A 5 -6.12 6.91 4.77
C TRP A 5 -7.65 6.91 4.75
N GLU A 6 -8.29 5.75 4.95
CA GLU A 6 -9.75 5.64 5.09
C GLU A 6 -10.12 5.50 6.57
N LEU A 7 -11.11 6.25 7.04
CA LEU A 7 -11.62 6.14 8.41
C LEU A 7 -12.40 4.82 8.59
N VAL A 8 -11.93 3.95 9.47
CA VAL A 8 -12.58 2.64 9.73
C VAL A 8 -13.29 2.57 11.08
N TRP A 9 -12.86 3.37 12.06
CA TRP A 9 -13.51 3.44 13.37
C TRP A 9 -13.30 4.81 14.02
N SER A 10 -14.30 5.29 14.77
CA SER A 10 -14.18 6.54 15.52
C SER A 10 -15.12 6.62 16.72
N ASP A 11 -14.75 7.46 17.67
CA ASP A 11 -15.64 8.01 18.68
C ASP A 11 -15.41 9.52 18.79
N GLU A 12 -16.44 10.30 18.48
CA GLU A 12 -16.43 11.77 18.49
C GLU A 12 -17.04 12.34 19.79
N PHE A 13 -17.46 11.48 20.73
CA PHE A 13 -17.93 11.88 22.06
C PHE A 13 -19.04 12.95 22.06
N GLU A 14 -19.97 12.88 21.11
CA GLU A 14 -21.06 13.85 20.94
C GLU A 14 -22.26 13.64 21.88
N GLN A 15 -22.38 12.45 22.48
CA GLN A 15 -23.49 12.10 23.37
C GLN A 15 -23.14 12.36 24.83
N ASN A 16 -23.70 13.42 25.42
CA ASN A 16 -23.54 13.70 26.85
C ASN A 16 -24.03 12.54 27.74
N GLY A 17 -23.29 12.22 28.80
CA GLY A 17 -23.66 11.22 29.79
C GLY A 17 -22.56 10.17 30.00
N GLU A 18 -22.98 8.92 30.17
CA GLU A 18 -22.07 7.79 30.32
C GLU A 18 -21.24 7.58 29.04
N VAL A 19 -20.04 7.00 29.20
CA VAL A 19 -19.19 6.61 28.08
C VAL A 19 -19.93 5.56 27.24
N ASN A 20 -19.87 5.69 25.90
CA ASN A 20 -20.56 4.77 25.01
C ASN A 20 -20.08 3.32 25.21
N SER A 21 -20.94 2.50 25.79
CA SER A 21 -20.63 1.10 26.10
C SER A 21 -20.50 0.21 24.86
N ASP A 22 -20.92 0.64 23.67
CA ASP A 22 -20.66 -0.10 22.43
C ASP A 22 -19.20 0.05 21.99
N ASN A 23 -18.57 1.18 22.34
CA ASN A 23 -17.19 1.51 21.99
C ASN A 23 -16.19 1.15 23.10
N TRP A 24 -16.59 1.28 24.36
CA TRP A 24 -15.67 1.23 25.50
C TRP A 24 -16.09 0.23 26.57
N PHE A 25 -15.09 -0.32 27.25
CA PHE A 25 -15.23 -1.18 28.42
C PHE A 25 -14.39 -0.64 29.57
N HIS A 26 -14.96 -0.52 30.76
CA HIS A 26 -14.25 -0.10 31.96
C HIS A 26 -13.54 -1.27 32.63
N GLN A 27 -12.21 -1.20 32.72
CA GLN A 27 -11.43 -2.19 33.43
C GLN A 27 -11.34 -1.85 34.92
N THR A 28 -12.18 -2.50 35.72
CA THR A 28 -12.28 -2.26 37.18
C THR A 28 -11.67 -3.38 38.01
N GLN A 29 -11.48 -4.57 37.45
CA GLN A 29 -10.93 -5.72 38.17
C GLN A 29 -9.47 -5.47 38.54
N ILE A 30 -9.18 -5.41 39.85
CA ILE A 30 -7.82 -5.21 40.34
C ILE A 30 -6.99 -6.49 40.17
N PRO A 31 -5.68 -6.39 39.82
CA PRO A 31 -4.80 -7.55 39.84
C PRO A 31 -4.77 -8.24 41.21
N GLN A 32 -4.44 -9.54 41.23
CA GLN A 32 -4.44 -10.36 42.46
C GLN A 32 -3.53 -9.83 43.58
N SER A 33 -2.57 -8.97 43.26
CA SER A 33 -1.72 -8.27 44.24
C SER A 33 -2.48 -7.27 45.11
N GLY A 34 -3.71 -6.89 44.75
CA GLY A 34 -4.50 -5.86 45.42
C GLY A 34 -4.09 -4.43 45.06
N SER A 35 -3.27 -4.25 44.02
CA SER A 35 -2.90 -2.97 43.44
C SER A 35 -2.72 -3.12 41.94
N TRP A 36 -2.91 -2.01 41.21
CA TRP A 36 -2.48 -1.92 39.82
C TRP A 36 -0.95 -2.04 39.74
N TYR A 37 -0.45 -2.24 38.53
CA TYR A 37 0.98 -2.43 38.27
C TYR A 37 1.79 -1.16 38.60
N ASN A 38 3.11 -1.19 38.41
CA ASN A 38 3.99 -0.02 38.50
C ASN A 38 3.95 0.80 39.82
N GLY A 39 3.42 0.22 40.92
CA GLY A 39 3.29 0.90 42.20
C GLY A 39 2.17 1.94 42.24
N GLU A 40 1.23 1.87 41.31
CA GLU A 40 0.06 2.73 41.20
C GLU A 40 -0.87 2.62 42.43
N ILE A 41 -1.47 3.74 42.83
CA ILE A 41 -2.20 3.87 44.12
C ILE A 41 -3.69 4.22 43.98
N GLN A 42 -4.23 4.26 42.77
CA GLN A 42 -5.66 4.46 42.49
C GLN A 42 -6.46 3.15 42.48
N HIS A 43 -7.78 3.29 42.54
CA HIS A 43 -8.74 2.33 41.99
C HIS A 43 -9.27 2.86 40.65
N TYR A 44 -9.35 1.99 39.64
CA TYR A 44 -10.13 2.31 38.43
C TYR A 44 -11.58 1.91 38.64
N THR A 45 -12.52 2.79 38.29
CA THR A 45 -13.96 2.56 38.46
C THR A 45 -14.72 2.80 37.16
N ASP A 46 -15.96 2.32 37.10
CA ASP A 46 -16.94 2.53 36.03
C ASP A 46 -17.94 3.67 36.36
N ARG A 47 -17.65 4.46 37.40
CA ARG A 47 -18.55 5.53 37.85
C ARG A 47 -18.46 6.74 36.94
N ILE A 48 -19.60 7.41 36.77
CA ILE A 48 -19.71 8.72 36.11
C ILE A 48 -18.79 9.77 36.74
N ASP A 49 -18.39 9.60 38.01
CA ASP A 49 -17.46 10.48 38.70
C ASP A 49 -16.03 10.43 38.13
N ASN A 50 -15.66 9.34 37.47
CA ASN A 50 -14.31 9.10 36.95
C ASN A 50 -14.25 9.08 35.42
N SER A 51 -15.37 8.82 34.73
CA SER A 51 -15.43 8.97 33.28
C SER A 51 -16.83 9.29 32.78
N PHE A 52 -16.94 10.31 31.93
CA PHE A 52 -18.20 10.72 31.30
C PHE A 52 -17.95 11.56 30.06
N VAL A 53 -18.96 11.67 29.21
CA VAL A 53 -18.96 12.55 28.04
C VAL A 53 -19.74 13.82 28.36
N SER A 54 -19.15 14.98 28.06
CA SER A 54 -19.85 16.25 28.12
C SER A 54 -19.25 17.27 27.16
N ASN A 55 -20.12 18.07 26.52
CA ASN A 55 -19.72 19.15 25.61
C ASN A 55 -18.81 18.67 24.47
N GLY A 56 -19.12 17.53 23.86
CA GLY A 56 -18.37 16.98 22.71
C GLY A 56 -17.03 16.35 23.09
N THR A 57 -16.79 16.04 24.37
CA THR A 57 -15.51 15.47 24.81
C THR A 57 -15.70 14.40 25.88
N LEU A 58 -14.88 13.36 25.84
CA LEU A 58 -14.69 12.42 26.93
C LEU A 58 -13.84 13.07 28.02
N LYS A 59 -14.27 12.89 29.27
CA LYS A 59 -13.50 13.22 30.48
C LYS A 59 -13.07 11.92 31.14
N ILE A 60 -11.79 11.77 31.42
CA ILE A 60 -11.28 10.81 32.40
C ILE A 60 -10.73 11.62 33.56
N ILE A 61 -11.22 11.38 34.78
CA ILE A 61 -10.90 12.19 35.96
C ILE A 61 -10.28 11.31 37.03
N ALA A 62 -9.05 11.66 37.41
CA ALA A 62 -8.43 11.16 38.63
C ALA A 62 -8.78 12.04 39.82
N LYS A 63 -9.18 11.45 40.94
CA LYS A 63 -9.70 12.15 42.12
C LYS A 63 -9.08 11.63 43.40
N ASN A 64 -8.87 12.53 44.36
CA ASN A 64 -8.56 12.23 45.74
C ASN A 64 -9.85 11.84 46.47
N GLU A 65 -10.05 10.53 46.62
CA GLU A 65 -11.26 9.97 47.19
C GLU A 65 -10.95 8.64 47.84
N THR A 66 -11.30 8.49 49.13
CA THR A 66 -11.23 7.19 49.79
C THR A 66 -12.31 6.27 49.21
N TYR A 67 -11.89 5.24 48.49
CA TYR A 67 -12.78 4.28 47.83
C TYR A 67 -12.40 2.86 48.21
N THR A 68 -13.40 2.04 48.54
CA THR A 68 -13.21 0.63 48.87
C THR A 68 -13.99 -0.23 47.90
N ASP A 69 -13.28 -1.07 47.17
CA ASP A 69 -13.85 -2.05 46.25
C ASP A 69 -12.97 -3.30 46.20
N GLN A 70 -13.59 -4.45 45.90
CA GLN A 70 -12.92 -5.76 45.83
C GLN A 70 -12.10 -6.12 47.08
N GLY A 71 -12.47 -5.57 48.25
CA GLY A 71 -11.78 -5.78 49.53
C GLY A 71 -10.54 -4.90 49.76
N TYR A 72 -10.25 -3.95 48.86
CA TYR A 72 -9.11 -3.05 48.95
C TYR A 72 -9.58 -1.60 49.07
N THR A 73 -9.00 -0.85 50.02
CA THR A 73 -9.23 0.59 50.15
C THR A 73 -8.07 1.37 49.53
N LYS A 74 -8.37 2.28 48.61
CA LYS A 74 -7.43 3.23 48.00
C LYS A 74 -7.83 4.66 48.34
N GLN A 75 -6.90 5.59 48.19
CA GLN A 75 -7.13 7.03 48.46
C GLN A 75 -7.39 7.84 47.19
N TYR A 76 -7.35 7.18 46.03
CA TYR A 76 -7.58 7.83 44.75
C TYR A 76 -8.45 6.93 43.87
N THR A 77 -9.25 7.57 43.03
CA THR A 77 -10.06 6.90 42.00
C THR A 77 -9.75 7.50 40.63
N SER A 78 -9.89 6.71 39.57
CA SER A 78 -9.71 7.12 38.18
C SER A 78 -10.53 6.19 37.26
N ALA A 79 -10.34 6.26 35.95
CA ALA A 79 -10.88 5.30 34.99
C ALA A 79 -9.77 4.73 34.08
N ARG A 80 -9.97 3.48 33.65
CA ARG A 80 -9.18 2.79 32.63
C ARG A 80 -10.15 2.17 31.64
N LEU A 81 -10.14 2.70 30.41
CA LEU A 81 -11.04 2.29 29.34
C LEU A 81 -10.29 1.43 28.34
N ASN A 82 -10.91 0.34 27.90
CA ASN A 82 -10.44 -0.52 26.83
C ASN A 82 -11.37 -0.35 25.63
N SER A 83 -10.84 -0.12 24.44
CA SER A 83 -11.67 -0.12 23.23
C SER A 83 -12.23 -1.51 22.95
N LYS A 84 -13.51 -1.57 22.58
CA LYS A 84 -14.16 -2.77 22.05
C LYS A 84 -13.88 -3.00 20.57
N TYR A 85 -13.15 -2.07 19.96
CA TYR A 85 -12.55 -2.21 18.64
C TYR A 85 -11.07 -2.57 18.79
N ALA A 86 -10.63 -3.55 18.00
CA ALA A 86 -9.23 -3.96 17.88
C ALA A 86 -8.89 -4.00 16.39
N PHE A 87 -7.67 -3.64 16.04
CA PHE A 87 -7.26 -3.43 14.66
C PHE A 87 -5.79 -3.81 14.48
N LYS A 88 -5.37 -4.03 13.24
CA LYS A 88 -3.98 -4.32 12.88
C LYS A 88 -3.54 -3.36 11.78
N TYR A 89 -2.41 -2.68 12.02
CA TYR A 89 -1.91 -1.59 11.18
C TYR A 89 -2.89 -0.42 11.09
N GLY A 90 -2.44 0.71 10.57
CA GLY A 90 -3.30 1.87 10.41
C GLY A 90 -2.70 3.14 10.99
N LYS A 91 -3.52 4.19 11.02
CA LYS A 91 -3.22 5.45 11.69
C LYS A 91 -4.23 5.69 12.79
N VAL A 92 -3.78 6.06 13.97
CA VAL A 92 -4.60 6.51 15.09
C VAL A 92 -4.37 8.00 15.28
N GLU A 93 -5.44 8.79 15.32
CA GLU A 93 -5.41 10.20 15.72
C GLU A 93 -6.26 10.38 16.97
N ILE A 94 -5.63 10.85 18.05
CA ILE A 94 -6.30 11.17 19.30
C ILE A 94 -6.12 12.66 19.57
N ARG A 95 -7.21 13.42 19.59
CA ARG A 95 -7.15 14.84 19.95
C ARG A 95 -7.47 15.01 21.42
N ALA A 96 -6.47 15.36 22.23
CA ALA A 96 -6.61 15.37 23.68
C ALA A 96 -5.88 16.54 24.36
N LYS A 97 -6.29 16.81 25.59
CA LYS A 97 -5.67 17.71 26.56
C LYS A 97 -5.40 16.92 27.84
N LEU A 98 -4.21 17.07 28.40
CA LEU A 98 -3.69 16.22 29.45
C LEU A 98 -3.90 16.81 30.86
N PRO A 99 -4.00 15.97 31.90
CA PRO A 99 -4.09 16.45 33.27
C PRO A 99 -2.81 17.20 33.72
N GLU A 100 -2.98 18.09 34.69
CA GLU A 100 -1.88 18.65 35.47
C GLU A 100 -1.71 17.91 36.80
N GLY A 101 -0.55 18.10 37.42
CA GLY A 101 -0.31 17.75 38.82
C GLY A 101 0.77 16.70 39.00
N ASN A 102 1.81 17.05 39.76
CA ASN A 102 2.87 16.10 40.08
C ASN A 102 2.29 14.80 40.65
N GLY A 103 2.63 13.67 40.01
CA GLY A 103 2.19 12.31 40.35
C GLY A 103 0.99 11.79 39.56
N THR A 104 0.37 12.59 38.68
CA THR A 104 -0.52 12.06 37.64
C THR A 104 0.30 11.45 36.51
N TRP A 105 -0.20 10.34 35.96
CA TRP A 105 0.40 9.64 34.82
C TRP A 105 -0.71 9.26 33.82
N PRO A 106 -1.15 10.20 32.97
CA PRO A 106 -2.04 9.91 31.85
C PRO A 106 -1.34 9.06 30.79
N ALA A 107 -2.09 8.14 30.18
CA ALA A 107 -1.61 7.31 29.08
C ALA A 107 -2.69 7.13 28.01
N LEU A 108 -2.26 7.20 26.74
CA LEU A 108 -2.95 6.74 25.55
C LEU A 108 -2.07 5.68 24.91
N TRP A 109 -2.51 4.43 24.93
CA TRP A 109 -1.62 3.30 24.67
C TRP A 109 -2.41 2.10 24.15
N MET A 110 -1.70 1.04 23.77
CA MET A 110 -2.27 -0.16 23.17
C MET A 110 -1.63 -1.42 23.74
N LEU A 111 -2.43 -2.48 23.84
CA LEU A 111 -1.97 -3.84 24.12
C LEU A 111 -2.46 -4.80 23.04
N GLY A 112 -1.72 -5.89 22.83
CA GLY A 112 -2.18 -7.00 22.00
C GLY A 112 -3.53 -7.55 22.48
N LYS A 113 -4.45 -7.81 21.56
CA LYS A 113 -5.78 -8.40 21.86
C LYS A 113 -5.69 -9.74 22.62
N ASN A 114 -4.56 -10.44 22.45
CA ASN A 114 -4.23 -11.70 23.08
C ASN A 114 -3.67 -11.59 24.52
N ILE A 115 -3.59 -10.37 25.09
CA ILE A 115 -3.09 -10.15 26.45
C ILE A 115 -3.86 -10.97 27.49
N ASP A 116 -3.12 -11.72 28.32
CA ASP A 116 -3.66 -12.38 29.52
C ASP A 116 -3.58 -11.43 30.74
N GLU A 117 -4.36 -10.35 30.69
CA GLU A 117 -4.50 -9.39 31.78
C GLU A 117 -5.88 -9.54 32.43
N PRO A 118 -5.96 -9.78 33.76
CA PRO A 118 -7.24 -9.95 34.44
C PRO A 118 -8.18 -8.77 34.24
N GLY A 119 -9.37 -9.06 33.74
CA GLY A 119 -10.45 -8.08 33.59
C GLY A 119 -10.34 -7.19 32.35
N ALA A 120 -9.30 -7.31 31.53
CA ALA A 120 -9.24 -6.62 30.26
C ALA A 120 -10.36 -7.14 29.32
N TYR A 121 -10.99 -6.25 28.54
CA TYR A 121 -12.17 -6.59 27.73
C TYR A 121 -11.99 -7.88 26.90
N TRP A 122 -10.96 -7.92 26.05
CA TRP A 122 -10.69 -9.07 25.19
C TRP A 122 -10.30 -10.33 25.96
N GLN A 123 -9.65 -10.18 27.12
CA GLN A 123 -9.39 -11.29 28.03
C GLN A 123 -10.69 -11.90 28.57
N THR A 124 -11.67 -11.06 28.96
CA THR A 124 -12.99 -11.54 29.41
C THR A 124 -13.80 -12.26 28.32
N LEU A 125 -13.48 -11.99 27.06
CA LEU A 125 -14.04 -12.69 25.89
C LEU A 125 -13.27 -13.96 25.50
N GLY A 126 -12.19 -14.30 26.22
CA GLY A 126 -11.43 -15.53 26.02
C GLY A 126 -10.26 -15.43 25.03
N TYR A 127 -9.85 -14.22 24.62
CA TYR A 127 -8.68 -14.03 23.75
C TYR A 127 -7.35 -14.06 24.53
N GLY A 128 -7.38 -13.84 25.84
CA GLY A 128 -6.19 -13.76 26.68
C GLY A 128 -5.44 -15.08 26.79
N ASN A 129 -4.25 -15.14 26.22
CA ASN A 129 -3.37 -16.32 26.26
C ASN A 129 -1.87 -15.98 26.24
N THR A 130 -1.53 -14.69 26.12
CA THR A 130 -0.15 -14.22 25.99
C THR A 130 0.13 -13.19 27.09
N PRO A 131 1.06 -13.46 28.02
CA PRO A 131 1.37 -12.51 29.09
C PRO A 131 2.16 -11.32 28.55
N TRP A 132 2.07 -10.18 29.22
CA TRP A 132 2.99 -9.06 29.01
C TRP A 132 4.43 -9.47 29.39
N PRO A 133 5.48 -9.05 28.65
CA PRO A 133 5.49 -8.14 27.50
C PRO A 133 5.31 -8.84 26.14
N ASN A 134 5.04 -10.15 26.11
CA ASN A 134 4.98 -10.93 24.87
C ASN A 134 3.79 -10.58 23.98
N CYS A 135 2.74 -9.96 24.53
CA CYS A 135 1.61 -9.45 23.75
C CYS A 135 1.93 -8.17 22.98
N GLY A 136 3.08 -7.54 23.25
CA GLY A 136 3.39 -6.19 22.79
C GLY A 136 2.61 -5.10 23.54
N GLU A 137 3.26 -3.96 23.73
CA GLU A 137 2.67 -2.73 24.24
C GLU A 137 3.20 -1.55 23.43
N VAL A 138 2.29 -0.66 23.05
CA VAL A 138 2.60 0.56 22.30
C VAL A 138 2.06 1.75 23.06
N ASP A 139 2.96 2.58 23.56
CA ASP A 139 2.60 3.82 24.24
C ASP A 139 2.61 4.97 23.23
N ILE A 140 1.42 5.33 22.74
CA ILE A 140 1.26 6.46 21.82
C ILE A 140 1.63 7.75 22.54
N MET A 141 1.18 7.89 23.78
CA MET A 141 1.43 9.05 24.63
C MET A 141 1.47 8.63 26.09
N GLU A 142 2.62 8.85 26.72
CA GLU A 142 2.75 8.97 28.16
C GLU A 142 3.19 10.37 28.55
N HIS A 143 2.72 10.80 29.71
CA HIS A 143 3.11 12.07 30.32
C HIS A 143 3.14 11.92 31.85
N TRP A 144 3.99 12.71 32.50
CA TRP A 144 4.09 12.76 33.95
C TRP A 144 3.94 14.20 34.41
N GLY A 145 3.07 14.45 35.40
CA GLY A 145 2.92 15.80 35.95
C GLY A 145 4.19 16.33 36.65
N SER A 146 5.16 15.46 36.96
CA SER A 146 6.50 15.86 37.45
C SER A 146 7.38 16.47 36.35
N ASN A 147 7.10 16.15 35.08
CA ASN A 147 7.78 16.61 33.88
C ASN A 147 6.75 17.17 32.89
N GLN A 148 5.99 18.17 33.36
CA GLN A 148 4.94 18.81 32.59
C GLN A 148 5.45 19.20 31.19
N ASN A 149 4.59 19.10 30.17
CA ASN A 149 4.89 19.38 28.76
C ASN A 149 5.83 18.39 28.05
N TYR A 150 6.45 17.44 28.74
CA TYR A 150 7.21 16.39 28.07
C TYR A 150 6.28 15.22 27.70
N ILE A 151 6.17 14.97 26.41
CA ILE A 151 5.42 13.84 25.85
C ILE A 151 6.41 12.74 25.46
N GLN A 152 6.13 11.52 25.88
CA GLN A 152 6.92 10.35 25.55
C GLN A 152 6.07 9.33 24.80
N SER A 153 6.69 8.67 23.82
CA SER A 153 6.18 7.41 23.29
C SER A 153 7.21 6.32 23.57
N ALA A 154 6.72 5.11 23.78
CA ALA A 154 7.54 3.97 24.13
C ALA A 154 6.98 2.69 23.49
N ILE A 155 7.88 1.73 23.33
CA ILE A 155 7.58 0.41 22.82
C ILE A 155 8.11 -0.63 23.81
N HIS A 156 7.22 -1.53 24.24
CA HIS A 156 7.62 -2.68 25.05
C HIS A 156 7.43 -3.99 24.26
N THR A 157 8.50 -4.76 24.24
CA THR A 157 8.63 -6.04 23.54
C THR A 157 9.36 -7.02 24.46
N PRO A 158 9.39 -8.34 24.18
CA PRO A 158 10.20 -9.27 24.97
C PRO A 158 11.69 -8.91 25.04
N SER A 159 12.24 -8.25 24.01
CA SER A 159 13.64 -7.81 23.98
C SER A 159 13.91 -6.52 24.77
N SER A 160 12.90 -5.69 25.03
CA SER A 160 13.03 -4.45 25.81
C SER A 160 11.70 -4.04 26.43
N PHE A 161 11.62 -4.07 27.76
CA PHE A 161 10.39 -3.77 28.52
C PHE A 161 10.71 -3.24 29.93
N GLY A 162 9.72 -2.65 30.60
CA GLY A 162 9.93 -1.91 31.85
C GLY A 162 10.70 -0.62 31.60
N GLY A 163 11.98 -0.58 31.95
CA GLY A 163 12.89 0.53 31.58
C GLY A 163 13.35 0.40 30.12
N THR A 164 12.40 0.30 29.19
CA THR A 164 12.67 0.09 27.76
C THR A 164 13.62 1.16 27.22
N VAL A 165 14.48 0.78 26.29
CA VAL A 165 15.31 1.74 25.54
C VAL A 165 14.64 2.21 24.27
N ASN A 166 13.54 1.56 23.89
CA ASN A 166 12.76 1.86 22.70
C ASN A 166 11.75 2.97 23.03
N LEU A 167 12.28 4.19 23.15
CA LEU A 167 11.49 5.37 23.50
C LEU A 167 11.99 6.62 22.79
N GLY A 168 11.10 7.58 22.65
CA GLY A 168 11.40 8.93 22.15
C GLY A 168 10.44 9.93 22.75
N GLY A 169 10.76 11.22 22.69
CA GLY A 169 9.91 12.23 23.29
C GLY A 169 10.28 13.63 22.88
N GLN A 170 9.35 14.55 23.14
CA GLN A 170 9.47 15.96 22.80
C GLN A 170 8.78 16.82 23.85
N TYR A 171 9.21 18.08 23.94
CA TYR A 171 8.49 19.09 24.72
C TYR A 171 7.46 19.77 23.82
N ILE A 172 6.19 19.67 24.20
CA ILE A 172 5.07 20.39 23.61
C ILE A 172 4.55 21.33 24.69
N SER A 173 4.53 22.63 24.43
CA SER A 173 3.94 23.58 25.38
C SER A 173 2.47 23.24 25.63
N ASN A 174 1.84 23.88 26.63
CA ASN A 174 0.39 23.98 26.75
C ASN A 174 -0.46 22.68 26.67
N VAL A 175 0.13 21.47 26.82
CA VAL A 175 -0.57 20.18 26.71
C VAL A 175 -1.72 19.98 27.70
N SER A 176 -1.71 20.74 28.80
CA SER A 176 -2.78 20.71 29.80
C SER A 176 -3.80 21.84 29.69
N SER A 177 -3.54 22.84 28.85
CA SER A 177 -4.45 23.96 28.62
C SER A 177 -5.07 23.96 27.22
N GLU A 178 -4.44 23.30 26.25
CA GLU A 178 -4.86 23.23 24.86
C GLU A 178 -4.93 21.78 24.37
N PHE A 179 -5.70 21.57 23.30
CA PHE A 179 -5.78 20.28 22.65
C PHE A 179 -4.64 20.12 21.66
N HIS A 180 -4.03 18.94 21.67
CA HIS A 180 -3.02 18.52 20.72
C HIS A 180 -3.48 17.23 20.04
N ILE A 181 -2.95 16.97 18.85
CA ILE A 181 -3.24 15.74 18.10
C ILE A 181 -2.06 14.79 18.29
N TYR A 182 -2.32 13.69 18.98
CA TYR A 182 -1.39 12.58 19.15
C TYR A 182 -1.63 11.57 18.03
N THR A 183 -0.66 11.42 17.15
CA THR A 183 -0.78 10.56 15.97
C THR A 183 0.19 9.39 16.08
N PHE A 184 -0.34 8.20 15.83
CA PHE A 184 0.40 6.95 15.73
C PHE A 184 0.14 6.31 14.38
N GLU A 185 1.18 6.09 13.59
CA GLU A 185 1.10 5.36 12.32
C GLU A 185 1.81 4.02 12.47
N TRP A 186 1.10 2.94 12.18
CA TRP A 186 1.55 1.58 12.34
C TRP A 186 1.55 0.86 11.00
N TYR A 187 2.75 0.53 10.56
CA TYR A 187 3.03 -0.21 9.34
C TYR A 187 3.53 -1.62 9.67
N GLU A 188 3.73 -2.44 8.65
CA GLU A 188 4.26 -3.80 8.82
C GLU A 188 5.68 -3.80 9.40
N GLU A 189 6.50 -2.81 9.03
CA GLU A 189 7.93 -2.74 9.38
C GLU A 189 8.31 -1.45 10.11
N GLU A 190 7.37 -0.56 10.43
CA GLU A 190 7.69 0.63 11.22
C GLU A 190 6.49 1.18 11.99
N MET A 191 6.79 1.91 13.05
CA MET A 191 5.82 2.62 13.88
C MET A 191 6.32 4.05 14.06
N ILE A 192 5.47 5.02 13.73
CA ILE A 192 5.80 6.45 13.74
C ILE A 192 4.89 7.17 14.73
N PHE A 193 5.49 7.99 15.58
CA PHE A 193 4.79 8.74 16.63
C PHE A 193 5.03 10.22 16.43
N SER A 194 3.95 11.00 16.48
CA SER A 194 4.01 12.45 16.37
C SER A 194 2.99 13.15 17.25
N VAL A 195 3.26 14.42 17.54
CA VAL A 195 2.32 15.35 18.18
C VAL A 195 2.25 16.60 17.31
N ASP A 196 1.03 16.99 16.91
CA ASP A 196 0.78 18.10 15.99
C ASP A 196 1.68 18.05 14.74
N ASP A 197 1.72 16.89 14.09
CA ASP A 197 2.54 16.59 12.90
C ASP A 197 4.07 16.61 13.12
N ASN A 198 4.55 16.81 14.36
CA ASN A 198 5.97 16.75 14.70
C ASN A 198 6.35 15.33 15.15
N ILE A 199 7.07 14.59 14.31
CA ILE A 199 7.59 13.26 14.64
C ILE A 199 8.66 13.36 15.72
N HIS A 200 8.50 12.62 16.82
CA HIS A 200 9.48 12.52 17.90
C HIS A 200 10.03 11.11 18.11
N TYR A 201 9.38 10.10 17.56
CA TYR A 201 9.83 8.72 17.68
C TYR A 201 9.46 7.89 16.46
N ILE A 202 10.41 7.07 16.01
CA ILE A 202 10.21 6.03 14.99
C ILE A 202 10.79 4.74 15.55
N TYR A 203 9.99 3.69 15.58
CA TYR A 203 10.43 2.35 15.93
C TYR A 203 10.49 1.48 14.66
N SER A 204 11.71 1.13 14.27
CA SER A 204 12.01 0.22 13.15
C SER A 204 13.26 -0.58 13.53
N PRO A 205 13.10 -1.76 14.18
CA PRO A 205 14.23 -2.55 14.65
C PRO A 205 15.00 -3.14 13.47
N GLY A 206 16.30 -3.40 13.64
CA GLY A 206 17.11 -4.04 12.60
C GLY A 206 16.76 -5.51 12.31
N THR A 207 15.92 -6.11 13.14
CA THR A 207 15.45 -7.50 13.02
C THR A 207 13.97 -7.54 13.38
N TYR A 208 13.16 -8.23 12.58
CA TYR A 208 11.73 -8.45 12.83
C TYR A 208 11.50 -9.91 13.26
N ASN A 209 11.25 -10.12 14.55
CA ASN A 209 10.88 -11.42 15.12
C ASN A 209 10.01 -11.19 16.38
N LEU A 210 9.51 -12.25 17.02
CA LEU A 210 8.64 -12.13 18.20
C LEU A 210 9.28 -11.39 19.39
N ASP A 211 10.62 -11.32 19.49
CA ASP A 211 11.29 -10.62 20.58
C ASP A 211 11.36 -9.10 20.35
N THR A 212 11.45 -8.67 19.09
CA THR A 212 11.63 -7.25 18.70
C THR A 212 10.41 -6.65 18.01
N TRP A 213 9.48 -7.47 17.54
CA TRP A 213 8.30 -7.02 16.81
C TRP A 213 7.12 -7.97 17.04
N PRO A 214 6.54 -8.02 18.25
CA PRO A 214 5.30 -8.77 18.52
C PRO A 214 4.04 -8.06 17.96
N PHE A 215 4.19 -7.20 16.95
CA PHE A 215 3.17 -6.28 16.44
C PHE A 215 2.66 -6.72 15.06
N ASP A 216 2.35 -8.01 14.94
CA ASP A 216 1.83 -8.65 13.71
C ASP A 216 0.38 -9.12 13.84
N SER A 217 -0.29 -8.75 14.94
CA SER A 217 -1.63 -9.20 15.34
C SER A 217 -2.45 -8.03 15.87
N GLU A 218 -3.78 -8.18 15.95
CA GLU A 218 -4.67 -7.10 16.40
C GLU A 218 -4.33 -6.57 17.81
N MET A 219 -4.36 -5.26 17.95
CA MET A 219 -4.19 -4.54 19.21
C MET A 219 -5.43 -3.67 19.49
N TYR A 220 -5.61 -3.24 20.73
CA TYR A 220 -6.73 -2.38 21.13
C TYR A 220 -6.23 -1.23 22.01
N LEU A 221 -6.97 -0.13 22.02
CA LEU A 221 -6.62 1.09 22.75
C LEU A 221 -6.97 0.97 24.23
N LEU A 222 -6.11 1.57 25.06
CA LEU A 222 -6.31 1.82 26.47
C LEU A 222 -6.17 3.32 26.76
N LEU A 223 -7.08 3.85 27.58
CA LEU A 223 -7.09 5.24 28.01
C LEU A 223 -7.19 5.30 29.54
N ASN A 224 -6.25 5.94 30.22
CA ASN A 224 -6.32 6.07 31.68
C ASN A 224 -5.52 7.25 32.23
N ILE A 225 -5.73 7.52 33.52
CA ILE A 225 -4.84 8.33 34.35
C ILE A 225 -4.46 7.49 35.57
N ALA A 226 -3.21 7.04 35.61
CA ALA A 226 -2.63 6.42 36.80
C ALA A 226 -2.21 7.48 37.83
N ILE A 227 -2.14 7.08 39.09
CA ILE A 227 -1.68 7.93 40.19
C ILE A 227 -0.49 7.27 40.86
N LEU A 228 0.62 8.01 40.89
CA LEU A 228 1.87 7.58 41.49
C LEU A 228 1.94 7.93 42.97
N PRO A 229 2.76 7.21 43.77
CA PRO A 229 3.00 7.55 45.17
C PRO A 229 3.55 8.97 45.42
N SER A 230 4.12 9.60 44.39
CA SER A 230 4.64 10.97 44.42
C SER A 230 3.57 12.06 44.27
N ILE A 231 2.29 11.68 44.16
CA ILE A 231 1.16 12.61 44.05
C ILE A 231 1.21 13.72 45.09
N SER A 232 0.99 14.96 44.66
CA SER A 232 1.00 16.11 45.56
C SER A 232 -0.02 15.93 46.70
N PRO A 233 0.33 16.21 47.97
CA PRO A 233 -0.64 16.20 49.07
C PRO A 233 -1.79 17.19 48.91
N SER A 234 -1.62 18.18 48.02
CA SER A 234 -2.67 19.17 47.69
C SER A 234 -3.51 18.77 46.47
N PHE A 235 -3.29 17.58 45.90
CA PHE A 235 -4.09 17.10 44.78
C PHE A 235 -5.53 16.86 45.21
N ASP A 236 -6.47 17.39 44.44
CA ASP A 236 -7.91 17.17 44.62
C ASP A 236 -8.43 16.34 43.45
N ASP A 237 -8.44 16.92 42.25
CA ASP A 237 -8.72 16.19 41.01
C ASP A 237 -7.97 16.80 39.81
N SER A 238 -7.87 16.03 38.73
CA SER A 238 -7.35 16.47 37.44
C SER A 238 -7.88 15.56 36.33
N SER A 239 -8.07 16.11 35.14
CA SER A 239 -8.74 15.41 34.03
C SER A 239 -7.92 15.36 32.76
N MET A 240 -7.97 14.23 32.07
CA MET A 240 -7.66 14.10 30.65
C MET A 240 -8.96 14.31 29.87
N GLU A 241 -8.92 15.18 28.88
CA GLU A 241 -10.05 15.53 28.03
C GLU A 241 -9.74 15.12 26.60
N ILE A 242 -10.60 14.30 26.00
CA ILE A 242 -10.42 13.75 24.64
C ILE A 242 -11.60 14.21 23.78
N ASP A 243 -11.29 14.88 22.67
CA ASP A 243 -12.25 15.40 21.70
C ASP A 243 -12.71 14.33 20.72
N TYR A 244 -11.76 13.60 20.13
CA TYR A 244 -12.07 12.46 19.30
C TYR A 244 -10.96 11.42 19.34
N ILE A 245 -11.32 10.20 18.96
CA ILE A 245 -10.40 9.15 18.56
C ILE A 245 -10.83 8.67 17.19
N ARG A 246 -9.90 8.67 16.24
CA ARG A 246 -10.12 8.20 14.87
C ARG A 246 -9.06 7.18 14.51
N ILE A 247 -9.49 6.07 13.95
CA ILE A 247 -8.61 5.02 13.44
C ILE A 247 -8.86 4.91 11.95
N TYR A 248 -7.78 4.99 11.20
CA TYR A 248 -7.76 4.91 9.76
C TYR A 248 -6.95 3.70 9.33
N GLU A 249 -7.35 3.06 8.25
CA GLU A 249 -6.54 2.03 7.60
C GLU A 249 -5.92 2.60 6.33
N ASN A 250 -4.70 2.16 6.05
CA ASN A 250 -4.06 2.49 4.80
C ASN A 250 -4.78 1.72 3.70
N GLN A 251 -5.23 2.43 2.68
CA GLN A 251 -5.60 1.81 1.41
C GLN A 251 -4.32 1.37 0.67
N ASN A 252 -3.60 0.40 1.25
CA ASN A 252 -2.86 -0.63 0.51
C ASN A 252 -3.77 -1.84 0.24
N SER A 253 -5.08 -1.65 0.35
CA SER A 253 -6.11 -1.86 -0.67
C SER A 253 -6.27 -3.22 -1.35
N CYS A 254 -5.31 -4.14 -1.30
CA CYS A 254 -5.32 -5.37 -2.09
C CYS A 254 -5.15 -6.64 -1.26
N ILE A 255 -4.93 -6.50 0.04
CA ILE A 255 -4.71 -7.63 0.95
C ILE A 255 -5.98 -8.47 1.13
N ASP A 256 -7.16 -7.84 1.07
CA ASP A 256 -8.47 -8.48 1.23
C ASP A 256 -9.33 -8.48 -0.04
N ILE A 257 -8.79 -7.98 -1.17
CA ILE A 257 -9.50 -7.93 -2.44
C ILE A 257 -9.14 -9.16 -3.29
N ILE A 258 -10.13 -10.04 -3.50
CA ILE A 258 -10.03 -11.15 -4.44
C ILE A 258 -10.57 -10.67 -5.79
N CYS A 259 -9.67 -10.44 -6.74
CA CYS A 259 -10.03 -10.08 -8.11
C CYS A 259 -10.38 -11.31 -8.97
N GLU A 260 -11.16 -11.10 -10.02
CA GLU A 260 -11.49 -12.15 -10.97
C GLU A 260 -10.25 -12.60 -11.76
N ASN A 261 -10.34 -13.73 -12.47
CA ASN A 261 -9.26 -14.16 -13.34
C ASN A 261 -8.91 -13.04 -14.32
N ASN A 262 -7.61 -12.73 -14.44
CA ASN A 262 -7.06 -11.68 -15.30
C ASN A 262 -7.15 -10.24 -14.76
N GLN A 263 -7.38 -10.07 -13.45
CA GLN A 263 -7.31 -8.79 -12.75
C GLN A 263 -6.26 -8.82 -11.63
N ILE A 264 -5.59 -7.69 -11.39
CA ILE A 264 -4.79 -7.43 -10.19
C ILE A 264 -5.46 -6.32 -9.41
N CYS A 265 -5.33 -6.37 -8.09
CA CYS A 265 -5.72 -5.21 -7.31
C CYS A 265 -4.60 -4.16 -7.37
N GLU A 266 -4.97 -2.94 -7.72
CA GLU A 266 -4.14 -1.75 -7.61
C GLU A 266 -4.94 -0.64 -6.92
N ASN A 267 -4.41 -0.08 -5.82
CA ASN A 267 -5.04 1.01 -5.06
C ASN A 267 -6.53 0.81 -4.70
N GLY A 268 -6.96 -0.43 -4.49
CA GLY A 268 -8.28 -0.76 -3.92
C GLY A 268 -9.29 -1.20 -4.94
N ASN A 269 -8.85 -1.30 -6.18
CA ASN A 269 -9.69 -1.65 -7.30
C ASN A 269 -9.08 -2.84 -8.00
N CYS A 270 -9.94 -3.80 -8.36
CA CYS A 270 -9.57 -4.79 -9.36
C CYS A 270 -9.47 -4.08 -10.70
N ILE A 271 -8.24 -3.97 -11.19
CA ILE A 271 -7.94 -3.53 -12.53
C ILE A 271 -7.55 -4.75 -13.34
N ASP A 272 -7.80 -4.72 -14.65
CA ASP A 272 -7.32 -5.78 -15.53
C ASP A 272 -5.79 -5.81 -15.47
N ILE A 273 -5.22 -7.01 -15.39
CA ILE A 273 -3.77 -7.21 -15.50
C ILE A 273 -3.37 -6.50 -16.80
N PRO A 274 -2.48 -5.49 -16.76
CA PRO A 274 -2.00 -4.88 -17.98
C PRO A 274 -1.44 -6.00 -18.84
N LEU A 275 -2.10 -6.28 -19.97
CA LEU A 275 -1.51 -7.10 -21.01
C LEU A 275 -0.18 -6.40 -21.32
N ALA A 276 0.95 -7.05 -21.04
CA ALA A 276 2.22 -6.51 -21.47
C ALA A 276 2.10 -6.30 -22.98
N PRO A 277 2.23 -5.06 -23.48
CA PRO A 277 2.10 -4.81 -24.91
C PRO A 277 3.14 -5.64 -25.64
N LYS A 278 2.72 -6.29 -26.71
CA LYS A 278 3.58 -7.17 -27.50
C LYS A 278 4.31 -6.35 -28.54
N VAL A 279 5.57 -6.70 -28.76
CA VAL A 279 6.34 -6.20 -29.90
C VAL A 279 6.57 -7.36 -30.86
N THR A 280 6.10 -7.20 -32.09
CA THR A 280 6.34 -8.13 -33.20
C THR A 280 7.40 -7.56 -34.12
N PHE A 281 8.53 -8.25 -34.23
CA PHE A 281 9.61 -7.92 -35.15
C PHE A 281 9.45 -8.73 -36.43
N LEU A 282 9.47 -8.06 -37.59
CA LEU A 282 9.38 -8.70 -38.90
C LEU A 282 10.57 -8.28 -39.76
N VAL A 283 11.22 -9.26 -40.39
CA VAL A 283 12.30 -9.02 -41.35
C VAL A 283 12.14 -9.89 -42.57
N ASP A 284 12.30 -9.28 -43.74
CA ASP A 284 12.30 -9.93 -45.03
C ASP A 284 13.75 -10.24 -45.47
N MET A 285 14.03 -11.53 -45.60
CA MET A 285 15.32 -12.07 -46.01
C MET A 285 15.39 -12.37 -47.52
N GLN A 286 14.49 -11.83 -48.35
CA GLN A 286 14.39 -12.12 -49.79
C GLN A 286 15.68 -11.98 -50.60
N ASN A 287 16.62 -11.14 -50.14
CA ASN A 287 17.91 -10.89 -50.80
C ASN A 287 19.09 -11.62 -50.15
N GLU A 288 18.83 -12.46 -49.15
CA GLU A 288 19.85 -13.07 -48.29
C GLU A 288 19.78 -14.61 -48.35
N ASP A 289 20.95 -15.25 -48.33
CA ASP A 289 21.04 -16.68 -48.04
C ASP A 289 20.97 -16.85 -46.51
N VAL A 290 19.85 -17.38 -45.99
CA VAL A 290 19.66 -17.56 -44.54
C VAL A 290 20.60 -18.64 -43.99
N ASN A 291 21.29 -18.30 -42.91
CA ASN A 291 22.20 -19.19 -42.21
C ASN A 291 21.47 -20.41 -41.63
N GLU A 292 22.13 -21.56 -41.56
CA GLU A 292 21.55 -22.81 -41.02
C GLU A 292 21.06 -22.71 -39.57
N THR A 293 21.57 -21.72 -38.83
CA THR A 293 21.17 -21.45 -37.44
C THR A 293 19.99 -20.48 -37.32
N GLY A 294 19.53 -19.88 -38.42
CA GLY A 294 18.32 -19.04 -38.47
C GLY A 294 18.59 -17.54 -38.34
N VAL A 295 17.50 -16.77 -38.23
CA VAL A 295 17.50 -15.30 -38.11
C VAL A 295 17.17 -14.90 -36.69
N TYR A 296 17.80 -13.83 -36.19
CA TYR A 296 17.71 -13.38 -34.81
C TYR A 296 17.42 -11.88 -34.71
N VAL A 297 16.74 -11.46 -33.65
CA VAL A 297 16.69 -10.06 -33.18
C VAL A 297 17.63 -9.93 -31.99
N SER A 298 18.44 -8.87 -31.95
CA SER A 298 19.40 -8.66 -30.86
C SER A 298 19.49 -7.19 -30.49
N GLY A 299 19.68 -6.89 -29.20
CA GLY A 299 19.81 -5.53 -28.68
C GLY A 299 20.60 -5.50 -27.38
N SER A 300 21.05 -4.31 -26.98
CA SER A 300 21.85 -4.12 -25.75
C SER A 300 21.02 -4.27 -24.47
N ASP A 301 19.70 -4.10 -24.56
CA ASP A 301 18.78 -4.34 -23.45
C ASP A 301 18.73 -5.82 -23.08
N ILE A 302 18.58 -6.10 -21.78
CA ILE A 302 18.53 -7.48 -21.27
C ILE A 302 17.36 -8.28 -21.87
N GLN A 303 16.26 -7.62 -22.22
CA GLN A 303 15.09 -8.26 -22.84
C GLN A 303 15.38 -8.71 -24.28
N LEU A 304 16.33 -8.08 -24.98
CA LEU A 304 16.75 -8.42 -26.35
C LEU A 304 18.00 -9.31 -26.38
N ALA A 305 18.32 -9.94 -25.25
CA ALA A 305 19.29 -11.02 -25.11
C ALA A 305 20.72 -10.70 -25.59
N GLY A 306 21.15 -9.43 -25.54
CA GLY A 306 22.55 -9.06 -25.81
C GLY A 306 23.08 -9.64 -27.13
N PRO A 307 24.37 -10.04 -27.21
CA PRO A 307 24.95 -10.52 -28.45
C PRO A 307 24.37 -11.86 -28.92
N THR A 308 23.81 -12.67 -28.02
CA THR A 308 23.18 -13.96 -28.38
C THR A 308 21.97 -13.76 -29.28
N GLY A 309 21.13 -12.76 -28.97
CA GLY A 309 19.88 -12.49 -29.66
C GLY A 309 18.80 -13.54 -29.41
N LEU A 310 17.60 -13.26 -29.92
CA LEU A 310 16.39 -14.08 -29.83
C LEU A 310 16.08 -14.66 -31.21
N LEU A 311 15.88 -15.97 -31.28
CA LEU A 311 15.60 -16.68 -32.53
C LEU A 311 14.21 -16.30 -33.06
N MET A 312 14.14 -15.95 -34.34
CA MET A 312 12.89 -15.68 -35.06
C MET A 312 12.37 -16.96 -35.74
N SER A 313 11.07 -16.97 -36.06
CA SER A 313 10.40 -18.05 -36.79
C SER A 313 10.20 -17.67 -38.26
N ASP A 314 10.50 -18.59 -39.18
CA ASP A 314 10.16 -18.44 -40.60
C ASP A 314 8.65 -18.63 -40.79
N ILE A 315 7.96 -17.59 -41.26
CA ILE A 315 6.52 -17.61 -41.52
C ILE A 315 6.18 -17.75 -43.02
N GLY A 316 7.18 -17.97 -43.87
CA GLY A 316 7.03 -18.08 -45.32
C GLY A 316 7.30 -16.78 -46.07
N ASN A 317 7.39 -16.87 -47.41
CA ASN A 317 7.72 -15.74 -48.31
C ASN A 317 9.01 -14.98 -47.92
N ASN A 318 9.99 -15.68 -47.34
CA ASN A 318 11.24 -15.13 -46.80
C ASN A 318 11.07 -14.22 -45.57
N ILE A 319 9.89 -14.17 -44.95
CA ILE A 319 9.62 -13.36 -43.75
C ILE A 319 9.92 -14.15 -42.49
N TRP A 320 10.63 -13.51 -41.56
CA TRP A 320 10.92 -14.02 -40.24
C TRP A 320 10.27 -13.14 -39.18
N GLU A 321 9.65 -13.78 -38.18
CA GLU A 321 8.86 -13.14 -37.14
C GLU A 321 9.35 -13.49 -35.72
N LEU A 322 9.32 -12.50 -34.82
CA LEU A 322 9.37 -12.73 -33.38
C LEU A 322 8.37 -11.82 -32.67
N THR A 323 7.39 -12.40 -32.00
CA THR A 323 6.51 -11.68 -31.07
C THR A 323 6.94 -11.96 -29.64
N MET A 324 7.14 -10.91 -28.85
CA MET A 324 7.53 -11.03 -27.45
C MET A 324 6.92 -9.93 -26.58
N ASP A 325 6.76 -10.25 -25.30
CA ASP A 325 6.35 -9.28 -24.29
C ASP A 325 7.59 -8.42 -23.92
N ILE A 326 7.51 -7.10 -24.13
CA ILE A 326 8.54 -6.14 -23.73
C ILE A 326 7.87 -5.06 -22.88
N LEU A 327 8.57 -4.57 -21.86
CA LEU A 327 8.06 -3.44 -21.06
C LEU A 327 8.06 -2.13 -21.88
N PRO A 328 7.07 -1.24 -21.70
CA PRO A 328 7.04 0.06 -22.37
C PRO A 328 8.36 0.84 -22.21
N GLY A 329 8.85 1.44 -23.28
CA GLY A 329 10.13 2.15 -23.27
C GLY A 329 10.72 2.41 -24.64
N THR A 330 11.98 2.86 -24.65
CA THR A 330 12.76 3.10 -25.86
C THR A 330 13.89 2.07 -25.94
N TYR A 331 13.98 1.38 -27.07
CA TYR A 331 14.90 0.27 -27.27
C TYR A 331 15.70 0.42 -28.56
N THR A 332 16.89 -0.16 -28.59
CA THR A 332 17.66 -0.36 -29.82
C THR A 332 17.84 -1.83 -30.15
N TYR A 333 17.77 -2.17 -31.43
CA TYR A 333 17.89 -3.54 -31.91
C TYR A 333 18.52 -3.62 -33.30
N LYS A 334 18.97 -4.83 -33.67
CA LYS A 334 19.39 -5.20 -35.02
C LYS A 334 18.93 -6.61 -35.36
N PHE A 335 18.73 -6.85 -36.65
CA PHE A 335 18.58 -8.21 -37.18
C PHE A 335 19.96 -8.87 -37.39
N LYS A 336 20.02 -10.19 -37.16
CA LYS A 336 21.24 -11.00 -37.32
C LYS A 336 20.93 -12.30 -38.07
N ASN A 337 21.67 -12.58 -39.13
CA ASN A 337 21.60 -13.80 -39.91
C ASN A 337 22.64 -14.82 -39.39
N GLY A 338 22.20 -15.69 -38.49
CA GLY A 338 22.99 -16.73 -37.83
C GLY A 338 23.20 -16.51 -36.32
N PHE A 339 23.51 -17.59 -35.60
CA PHE A 339 23.76 -17.59 -34.16
C PHE A 339 25.21 -17.32 -33.82
N TYR A 340 25.43 -16.31 -32.97
CA TYR A 340 26.74 -15.94 -32.42
C TYR A 340 26.54 -15.35 -31.03
N ASP A 341 27.46 -15.58 -30.09
CA ASP A 341 27.35 -15.18 -28.68
C ASP A 341 28.31 -14.04 -28.28
N TYR A 342 28.87 -13.32 -29.27
CA TYR A 342 29.77 -12.17 -29.07
C TYR A 342 29.49 -11.04 -30.07
N TRP A 343 29.79 -9.80 -29.70
CA TRP A 343 29.40 -8.58 -30.45
C TRP A 343 30.12 -8.43 -31.80
N ASP A 344 31.42 -8.72 -31.87
CA ASP A 344 32.21 -8.62 -33.12
C ASP A 344 31.99 -9.80 -34.08
N SER A 345 30.82 -10.44 -34.02
CA SER A 345 30.45 -11.58 -34.85
C SER A 345 30.01 -11.17 -36.26
N PRO A 346 30.11 -12.06 -37.25
CA PRO A 346 29.49 -11.83 -38.56
C PRO A 346 27.96 -11.97 -38.46
N GLY A 347 27.25 -11.58 -39.52
CA GLY A 347 25.81 -11.82 -39.66
C GLY A 347 24.91 -10.67 -39.21
N TRP A 348 25.43 -9.63 -38.56
CA TRP A 348 24.68 -8.39 -38.33
C TRP A 348 24.21 -7.78 -39.64
N GLU A 349 23.02 -7.18 -39.62
CA GLU A 349 22.60 -6.33 -40.73
C GLU A 349 23.60 -5.18 -40.97
N PRO A 350 23.83 -4.79 -42.23
CA PRO A 350 24.74 -3.70 -42.57
C PRO A 350 24.26 -2.37 -41.99
N ASP A 351 25.15 -1.36 -42.02
CA ASP A 351 24.78 0.00 -41.65
C ASP A 351 23.64 0.52 -42.53
N LEU A 352 22.52 0.82 -41.88
CA LEU A 352 21.30 1.41 -42.37
C LEU A 352 21.48 2.90 -42.68
N SER A 353 20.62 3.44 -43.55
CA SER A 353 20.58 4.89 -43.82
C SER A 353 20.21 5.68 -42.57
N GLU A 354 20.47 6.99 -42.60
CA GLU A 354 20.12 7.92 -41.50
C GLU A 354 18.62 7.92 -41.14
N ASP A 355 17.76 7.37 -42.01
CA ASP A 355 16.32 7.29 -41.79
C ASP A 355 15.92 6.31 -40.68
N CYS A 356 16.68 5.23 -40.48
CA CYS A 356 16.37 4.22 -39.47
C CYS A 356 17.59 3.66 -38.72
N GLY A 357 18.80 4.09 -39.05
CA GLY A 357 20.01 3.83 -38.28
C GLY A 357 20.22 4.87 -37.17
N PHE A 358 20.50 4.41 -35.95
CA PHE A 358 20.61 5.22 -34.75
C PHE A 358 21.89 4.90 -33.95
N GLY A 359 22.52 5.94 -33.42
CA GLY A 359 23.65 5.80 -32.49
C GLY A 359 24.98 5.41 -33.13
N GLU A 360 25.99 5.17 -32.28
CA GLU A 360 27.37 4.86 -32.68
C GLU A 360 27.48 3.54 -33.46
N TRP A 361 26.58 2.59 -33.17
CA TRP A 361 26.57 1.25 -33.76
C TRP A 361 25.55 1.09 -34.89
N ASN A 362 24.87 2.17 -35.27
CA ASN A 362 23.86 2.19 -36.34
C ASN A 362 22.74 1.15 -36.12
N ASP A 363 22.20 1.09 -34.89
CA ASP A 363 21.09 0.20 -34.52
C ASP A 363 19.75 0.77 -35.01
N ARG A 364 18.72 -0.06 -35.12
CA ARG A 364 17.34 0.42 -35.23
C ARG A 364 16.87 0.90 -33.86
N GLN A 365 15.99 1.90 -33.81
CA GLN A 365 15.37 2.38 -32.56
C GLN A 365 13.85 2.39 -32.68
N PHE A 366 13.16 1.98 -31.61
CA PHE A 366 11.72 2.14 -31.47
C PHE A 366 11.35 2.62 -30.06
N THR A 367 10.18 3.24 -29.93
CA THR A 367 9.57 3.62 -28.66
C THR A 367 8.12 3.20 -28.68
N PHE A 368 7.64 2.58 -27.60
CA PHE A 368 6.26 2.13 -27.49
C PHE A 368 5.74 2.30 -26.06
N SER A 369 4.42 2.46 -25.94
CA SER A 369 3.72 2.63 -24.68
C SER A 369 2.97 1.35 -24.32
N ASP A 370 1.65 1.42 -24.27
CA ASP A 370 0.67 0.49 -23.73
C ASP A 370 -0.17 -0.21 -24.82
N ILE A 371 0.26 -0.11 -26.09
CA ILE A 371 -0.37 -0.80 -27.23
C ILE A 371 0.65 -1.70 -27.93
N ASP A 372 0.16 -2.81 -28.49
CA ASP A 372 0.96 -3.72 -29.30
C ASP A 372 1.60 -2.97 -30.49
N LEU A 373 2.85 -3.32 -30.81
CA LEU A 373 3.63 -2.66 -31.85
C LEU A 373 4.22 -3.69 -32.83
N VAL A 374 3.99 -3.48 -34.12
CA VAL A 374 4.60 -4.26 -35.19
C VAL A 374 5.72 -3.44 -35.83
N LEU A 375 6.91 -4.05 -35.99
CA LEU A 375 8.12 -3.46 -36.54
C LEU A 375 8.56 -4.24 -37.79
N GLY A 376 8.08 -3.82 -38.96
CA GLY A 376 8.44 -4.41 -40.25
C GLY A 376 7.21 -4.83 -41.08
N PRO A 377 7.37 -5.72 -42.08
CA PRO A 377 8.61 -6.40 -42.46
C PRO A 377 9.61 -5.44 -43.10
N TYR A 378 10.79 -5.26 -42.50
CA TYR A 378 11.88 -4.52 -43.14
C TYR A 378 12.68 -5.45 -44.05
N ILE A 379 13.10 -4.99 -45.22
CA ILE A 379 14.11 -5.72 -46.00
C ILE A 379 15.40 -5.73 -45.17
N PHE A 380 16.01 -6.90 -44.98
CA PHE A 380 17.24 -7.04 -44.20
C PHE A 380 18.33 -6.06 -44.67
N GLY A 381 18.90 -5.28 -43.75
CA GLY A 381 19.89 -4.25 -44.07
C GLY A 381 19.35 -3.00 -44.77
N SER A 382 18.03 -2.76 -44.73
CA SER A 382 17.39 -1.60 -45.33
C SER A 382 16.34 -0.97 -44.41
N CYS A 383 16.11 0.33 -44.58
CA CYS A 383 14.98 1.04 -43.96
C CYS A 383 13.66 0.85 -44.72
N GLN A 384 13.70 0.22 -45.90
CA GLN A 384 12.51 -0.03 -46.70
C GLN A 384 11.68 -1.17 -46.11
N LEU A 385 10.38 -0.93 -45.96
CA LEU A 385 9.43 -1.99 -45.76
C LEU A 385 9.36 -2.85 -47.03
N SER A 386 9.28 -4.17 -46.86
CA SER A 386 8.98 -5.08 -47.95
C SER A 386 7.52 -4.91 -48.34
N GLU A 387 7.26 -4.73 -49.64
CA GLU A 387 5.89 -4.72 -50.17
C GLU A 387 5.34 -6.14 -50.06
N PHE A 388 4.64 -6.44 -48.96
CA PHE A 388 3.80 -7.63 -48.88
C PHE A 388 2.58 -7.44 -49.78
N ASP A 389 2.11 -8.52 -50.42
CA ASP A 389 0.85 -8.52 -51.14
C ASP A 389 -0.26 -8.00 -50.21
N ILE A 390 -0.88 -6.88 -50.60
CA ILE A 390 -1.99 -6.24 -49.90
C ILE A 390 -3.10 -7.28 -49.64
N ILE A 391 -3.28 -7.68 -48.38
CA ILE A 391 -4.40 -8.52 -47.97
C ILE A 391 -5.59 -7.60 -47.73
N LEU A 392 -6.49 -7.51 -48.72
CA LEU A 392 -7.76 -6.79 -48.58
C LEU A 392 -8.52 -7.33 -47.37
N GLY A 393 -8.81 -6.46 -46.40
CA GLY A 393 -9.50 -6.80 -45.15
C GLY A 393 -8.60 -7.08 -43.96
N ASP A 394 -7.29 -6.93 -44.09
CA ASP A 394 -6.33 -6.94 -42.97
C ASP A 394 -6.05 -5.49 -42.57
N ILE A 395 -6.79 -4.96 -41.61
CA ILE A 395 -6.79 -3.53 -41.26
C ILE A 395 -5.67 -3.22 -40.25
N ASN A 396 -5.23 -4.21 -39.47
CA ASN A 396 -4.10 -4.08 -38.55
C ASN A 396 -2.76 -4.55 -39.14
N ASP A 397 -2.74 -4.95 -40.42
CA ASP A 397 -1.58 -5.46 -41.15
C ASP A 397 -0.91 -6.65 -40.41
N ASP A 398 -1.72 -7.50 -39.75
CA ASP A 398 -1.24 -8.66 -38.98
C ASP A 398 -1.06 -9.94 -39.82
N GLY A 399 -1.34 -9.85 -41.12
CA GLY A 399 -1.26 -10.94 -42.09
C GLY A 399 -2.50 -11.84 -42.11
N THR A 400 -3.51 -11.56 -41.29
CA THR A 400 -4.72 -12.38 -41.17
C THR A 400 -5.99 -11.53 -41.14
N VAL A 401 -7.02 -11.94 -41.89
CA VAL A 401 -8.33 -11.28 -41.84
C VAL A 401 -9.19 -11.93 -40.76
N ASN A 402 -9.37 -11.25 -39.64
CA ASN A 402 -10.05 -11.78 -38.45
C ASN A 402 -10.99 -10.74 -37.79
N ILE A 403 -11.56 -11.08 -36.64
CA ILE A 403 -12.59 -10.24 -36.00
C ILE A 403 -12.04 -8.88 -35.50
N LEU A 404 -10.74 -8.79 -35.25
CA LEU A 404 -10.09 -7.55 -34.83
C LEU A 404 -10.10 -6.52 -35.95
N ASP A 405 -9.95 -6.95 -37.20
CA ASP A 405 -10.09 -6.11 -38.40
C ASP A 405 -11.49 -5.50 -38.49
N ALA A 406 -12.53 -6.30 -38.21
CA ALA A 406 -13.89 -5.82 -38.20
C ALA A 406 -14.14 -4.75 -37.13
N VAL A 407 -13.51 -4.87 -35.97
CA VAL A 407 -13.57 -3.85 -34.91
C VAL A 407 -12.91 -2.55 -35.38
N LEU A 408 -11.80 -2.64 -36.10
CA LEU A 408 -11.09 -1.46 -36.61
C LEU A 408 -11.87 -0.74 -37.72
N VAL A 409 -12.53 -1.46 -38.63
CA VAL A 409 -13.42 -0.84 -39.63
C VAL A 409 -14.59 -0.12 -38.95
N VAL A 410 -15.17 -0.71 -37.89
CA VAL A 410 -16.22 -0.03 -37.10
C VAL A 410 -15.68 1.25 -36.47
N SER A 411 -14.47 1.24 -35.92
CA SER A 411 -13.85 2.46 -35.35
C SER A 411 -13.67 3.53 -36.42
N ILE A 412 -13.16 3.17 -37.60
CA ILE A 412 -12.98 4.07 -38.74
C ILE A 412 -14.30 4.76 -39.13
N ILE A 413 -15.41 4.01 -39.18
CA ILE A 413 -16.73 4.54 -39.52
C ILE A 413 -17.27 5.48 -38.43
N LEU A 414 -17.04 5.15 -37.15
CA LEU A 414 -17.57 5.91 -36.02
C LEU A 414 -16.79 7.22 -35.77
N ASP A 415 -15.49 7.23 -36.03
CA ASP A 415 -14.63 8.39 -35.77
C ASP A 415 -14.80 9.52 -36.80
N GLY A 416 -15.31 9.21 -38.00
CA GLY A 416 -15.76 10.20 -38.99
C GLY A 416 -14.69 11.16 -39.54
N PHE A 417 -13.41 10.99 -39.15
CA PHE A 417 -12.28 11.86 -39.50
C PHE A 417 -10.94 11.12 -39.70
N SER A 418 -10.93 9.79 -39.82
CA SER A 418 -9.69 9.05 -40.08
C SER A 418 -9.18 9.23 -41.52
N GLU A 419 -7.87 9.14 -41.70
CA GLU A 419 -7.25 9.03 -43.03
C GLU A 419 -7.79 7.77 -43.73
N TYR A 420 -8.11 7.89 -45.02
CA TYR A 420 -8.65 6.79 -45.81
C TYR A 420 -7.71 5.56 -45.73
N ASN A 421 -8.26 4.43 -45.29
CA ASN A 421 -7.55 3.15 -45.22
C ASN A 421 -7.96 2.27 -46.41
N SER A 422 -7.02 1.99 -47.31
CA SER A 422 -7.26 1.17 -48.50
C SER A 422 -7.54 -0.30 -48.22
N HIS A 423 -7.16 -0.83 -47.05
CA HIS A 423 -7.48 -2.19 -46.62
C HIS A 423 -8.94 -2.32 -46.15
N ALA A 424 -9.54 -1.20 -45.74
CA ALA A 424 -10.91 -1.13 -45.22
C ALA A 424 -11.97 -0.85 -46.30
N ASP A 425 -11.60 -0.41 -47.51
CA ASP A 425 -12.52 -0.24 -48.66
C ASP A 425 -12.58 -1.53 -49.49
N LEU A 426 -13.41 -2.48 -49.06
CA LEU A 426 -13.50 -3.81 -49.66
C LEU A 426 -14.30 -3.82 -50.97
N ASN A 427 -15.16 -2.83 -51.18
CA ASN A 427 -15.97 -2.72 -52.39
C ASN A 427 -15.39 -1.74 -53.44
N ASN A 428 -14.32 -1.02 -53.07
CA ASN A 428 -13.54 -0.09 -53.89
C ASN A 428 -14.37 1.10 -54.41
N ASP A 429 -15.30 1.61 -53.61
CA ASP A 429 -16.12 2.79 -53.92
C ASP A 429 -15.59 4.10 -53.32
N SER A 430 -14.42 4.03 -52.68
CA SER A 430 -13.73 5.12 -52.00
C SER A 430 -14.44 5.65 -50.74
N ASN A 431 -15.41 4.90 -50.21
CA ASN A 431 -16.01 5.13 -48.90
C ASN A 431 -15.77 3.89 -48.03
N ILE A 432 -15.54 4.11 -46.74
CA ILE A 432 -15.49 3.03 -45.76
C ILE A 432 -16.80 3.10 -44.99
N ASP A 433 -17.69 2.13 -45.22
CA ASP A 433 -19.00 2.11 -44.62
C ASP A 433 -19.47 0.69 -44.23
N ILE A 434 -20.75 0.57 -43.87
CA ILE A 434 -21.33 -0.68 -43.40
C ILE A 434 -21.25 -1.81 -44.45
N LEU A 435 -21.18 -1.48 -45.74
CA LEU A 435 -21.03 -2.45 -46.82
C LEU A 435 -19.66 -3.12 -46.77
N ASP A 436 -18.61 -2.41 -46.39
CA ASP A 436 -17.27 -2.98 -46.21
C ASP A 436 -17.22 -3.89 -44.99
N ILE A 437 -17.90 -3.55 -43.90
CA ILE A 437 -18.04 -4.47 -42.75
C ILE A 437 -18.72 -5.78 -43.17
N ILE A 438 -19.77 -5.72 -43.99
CA ILE A 438 -20.50 -6.91 -44.44
C ILE A 438 -19.57 -7.81 -45.27
N LEU A 439 -18.81 -7.23 -46.20
CA LEU A 439 -17.83 -7.97 -47.00
C LEU A 439 -16.72 -8.57 -46.15
N LEU A 440 -16.25 -7.81 -45.15
CA LEU A 440 -15.22 -8.27 -44.22
C LEU A 440 -15.70 -9.46 -43.39
N ILE A 441 -16.93 -9.39 -42.88
CA ILE A 441 -17.54 -10.50 -42.14
C ILE A 441 -17.72 -11.72 -43.06
N GLU A 442 -18.10 -11.55 -44.32
CA GLU A 442 -18.19 -12.65 -45.29
C GLU A 442 -16.83 -13.32 -45.52
N ILE A 443 -15.72 -12.57 -45.47
CA ILE A 443 -14.37 -13.11 -45.56
C ILE A 443 -14.01 -13.88 -44.29
N ILE A 444 -14.33 -13.35 -43.11
CA ILE A 444 -13.99 -13.97 -41.81
C ILE A 444 -14.72 -15.31 -41.58
N ILE A 445 -15.96 -15.45 -42.08
CA ILE A 445 -16.81 -16.61 -41.81
C ILE A 445 -16.66 -17.76 -42.83
N ASN A 446 -15.93 -17.57 -43.93
CA ASN A 446 -15.72 -18.56 -45.00
C ASN A 446 -14.26 -19.01 -45.04
#